data_AF-A0A6C0I319-F1
#
_entry.id   AF-A0A6C0I319-F1
#
_cell.length_a   1.000
_cell.length_b   1.000
_cell.length_c   1.000
_cell.angle_alpha   90.00
_cell.angle_beta   90.00
_cell.angle_gamma   90.00
#
_symmetry.space_group_name_H-M   'P 1'
#
loop_
_entity.id
_entity.type
_entity.pdbx_description
1 polymer ?
#
loop_
_entity_poly.entity_id
_entity_poly.type
_entity_poly.pdbx_seq_one_letter_code
_entity_poly.pdbx_strand_id
1 'polypeptide(L)'
;MILLLEYYNIGDLIDINGTLGYVQEFNLLVTSLRDSNGVLINIPNNTIVTGVLTNYNKNKNLSAHFFINVSNYDQATDIKELCEKNQTVIEGKSTYATNKDEIKVVVNDMSKEGTLLKVKIPIESKNFIAAKEEARS
;
A
#
# COMPACT_ATOMS: atom_id res chain seq x y z
N MET A 1 4.69 -17.95 -20.53
CA MET A 1 3.63 -18.42 -19.60
C MET A 1 2.71 -17.28 -19.12
N ILE A 2 3.20 -16.04 -19.02
CA ILE A 2 2.42 -14.88 -18.56
C ILE A 2 1.19 -14.56 -19.42
N LEU A 3 1.24 -14.73 -20.74
CA LEU A 3 0.08 -14.47 -21.62
C LEU A 3 -1.11 -15.42 -21.41
N LEU A 4 -0.89 -16.57 -20.77
CA LEU A 4 -1.93 -17.59 -20.51
C LEU A 4 -2.43 -17.55 -19.06
N LEU A 5 -1.64 -16.98 -18.16
CA LEU A 5 -1.91 -16.92 -16.73
C LEU A 5 -2.19 -15.46 -16.43
N GLU A 6 -3.45 -15.11 -16.18
CA GLU A 6 -3.92 -13.73 -15.99
C GLU A 6 -3.38 -13.05 -14.72
N TYR A 7 -2.07 -13.01 -14.52
CA TYR A 7 -1.41 -12.42 -13.37
C TYR A 7 -1.68 -10.91 -13.27
N TYR A 8 -1.82 -10.23 -14.40
CA TYR A 8 -2.10 -8.80 -14.51
C TYR A 8 -2.63 -8.44 -15.90
N ASN A 9 -3.23 -7.26 -16.00
CA ASN A 9 -3.70 -6.64 -17.23
C ASN A 9 -2.96 -5.33 -17.51
N ILE A 10 -3.09 -4.81 -18.73
CA ILE A 10 -2.65 -3.45 -19.06
C ILE A 10 -3.39 -2.46 -18.15
N GLY A 11 -2.64 -1.54 -17.54
CA GLY A 11 -3.14 -0.56 -16.58
C GLY A 11 -3.06 -0.99 -15.11
N ASP A 12 -2.76 -2.25 -14.80
CA ASP A 12 -2.55 -2.67 -13.42
C ASP A 12 -1.26 -2.08 -12.84
N LEU A 13 -1.30 -1.63 -11.59
CA LEU A 13 -0.12 -1.32 -10.79
C LEU A 13 0.45 -2.61 -10.21
N ILE A 14 1.67 -2.96 -10.60
CA ILE A 14 2.36 -4.15 -10.13
C ILE A 14 3.74 -3.82 -9.55
N ASP A 15 4.16 -4.61 -8.57
CA ASP A 15 5.53 -4.64 -8.06
C ASP A 15 6.17 -5.99 -8.41
N ILE A 16 7.28 -5.91 -9.14
CA ILE A 16 8.11 -7.06 -9.47
C ILE A 16 9.49 -6.85 -8.84
N ASN A 17 9.81 -7.64 -7.81
CA ASN A 17 11.08 -7.61 -7.11
C ASN A 17 11.55 -6.20 -6.69
N GLY A 18 10.62 -5.35 -6.22
CA GLY A 18 10.88 -3.97 -5.79
C GLY A 18 10.74 -2.92 -6.89
N THR A 19 10.43 -3.34 -8.13
CA THR A 19 10.14 -2.43 -9.23
C THR A 19 8.63 -2.21 -9.33
N LEU A 20 8.17 -1.06 -8.83
CA LEU A 20 6.77 -0.66 -8.87
C LEU A 20 6.46 0.15 -10.14
N GLY A 21 5.42 -0.24 -10.87
CA GLY A 21 4.96 0.52 -12.03
C GLY A 21 3.65 0.03 -12.62
N TYR A 22 3.06 0.84 -13.49
CA TYR A 22 1.85 0.52 -14.23
C TYR A 22 2.18 -0.26 -15.50
N VAL A 23 1.52 -1.41 -15.69
CA VAL A 23 1.66 -2.22 -16.91
C VAL A 23 1.22 -1.41 -18.12
N GLN A 24 2.14 -1.14 -19.04
CA GLN A 24 1.84 -0.45 -20.30
C GLN A 24 1.48 -1.45 -21.39
N GLU A 25 2.28 -2.51 -21.52
CA GLU A 25 2.12 -3.56 -22.50
C GLU A 25 2.94 -4.79 -22.08
N PHE A 26 2.64 -5.95 -22.67
CA PHE A 26 3.44 -7.14 -22.52
C PHE A 26 3.27 -8.06 -23.72
N ASN A 27 4.32 -8.82 -24.02
CA ASN A 27 4.34 -9.83 -25.07
C ASN A 27 4.89 -11.15 -24.52
N LEU A 28 5.30 -12.06 -25.40
CA LEU A 28 5.82 -13.37 -25.00
C LEU A 28 7.11 -13.29 -24.17
N LEU A 29 7.93 -12.26 -24.40
CA LEU A 29 9.27 -12.14 -23.87
C LEU A 29 9.39 -11.11 -22.75
N VAL A 30 8.68 -9.99 -22.87
CA VAL A 30 8.88 -8.79 -22.03
C VAL A 30 7.54 -8.23 -21.56
N THR A 31 7.55 -7.69 -20.34
CA THR A 31 6.52 -6.81 -19.79
C THR A 31 7.10 -5.43 -19.58
N SER A 32 6.40 -4.41 -20.05
CA SER A 32 6.81 -3.01 -19.97
C SER A 32 5.99 -2.29 -18.89
N LEU A 33 6.68 -1.71 -17.90
CA LEU A 33 6.08 -0.90 -16.84
C LEU A 33 6.42 0.57 -17.03
N ARG A 34 5.54 1.45 -16.57
CA ARG A 34 5.84 2.87 -16.38
C ARG A 34 5.85 3.18 -14.88
N ASP A 35 6.97 3.67 -14.38
CA ASP A 35 7.10 4.07 -12.97
C ASP A 35 6.44 5.43 -12.69
N SER A 36 6.47 5.89 -11.43
CA SER A 36 5.91 7.18 -11.02
C SER A 36 6.64 8.39 -11.63
N ASN A 37 7.88 8.21 -12.10
CA ASN A 37 8.67 9.25 -12.76
C ASN A 37 8.42 9.28 -14.28
N GLY A 38 7.54 8.41 -14.79
CA GLY A 38 7.25 8.28 -16.21
C GLY A 38 8.29 7.46 -16.99
N VAL A 39 9.25 6.84 -16.31
CA VAL A 39 10.31 6.00 -16.90
C VAL A 39 9.72 4.66 -17.33
N LEU A 40 10.06 4.24 -18.55
CA LEU A 40 9.70 2.93 -19.09
C LEU A 40 10.71 1.87 -18.62
N ILE A 41 10.22 0.80 -18.00
CA ILE A 41 11.03 -0.29 -17.47
C ILE A 41 10.61 -1.59 -18.15
N ASN A 42 11.54 -2.23 -18.84
CA ASN A 42 11.30 -3.49 -19.54
C ASN A 42 11.81 -4.66 -18.71
N ILE A 43 10.90 -5.55 -18.32
CA ILE A 43 11.21 -6.71 -17.48
C ILE A 43 11.02 -7.98 -18.32
N PRO A 44 12.07 -8.80 -18.49
CA PRO A 44 11.94 -10.12 -19.09
C PRO A 44 10.95 -11.00 -18.32
N ASN A 45 10.03 -11.64 -19.02
CA ASN A 45 8.96 -12.45 -18.42
C ASN A 45 9.48 -13.63 -17.60
N ASN A 46 10.66 -14.16 -17.92
CA ASN A 46 11.29 -15.21 -17.11
C ASN A 46 11.56 -14.72 -15.67
N THR A 47 12.02 -13.48 -15.49
CA THR A 47 12.25 -12.85 -14.19
C THR A 47 10.98 -12.78 -13.36
N ILE A 48 9.84 -12.50 -14.02
CA ILE A 48 8.54 -12.39 -13.37
C ILE A 48 8.06 -13.75 -12.89
N VAL A 49 8.15 -14.78 -13.74
CA VAL A 49 7.70 -16.15 -13.42
C VAL A 49 8.52 -16.78 -12.29
N THR A 50 9.81 -16.43 -12.17
CA THR A 50 10.68 -16.93 -11.10
C THR A 50 10.67 -16.07 -9.85
N GLY A 51 10.11 -14.86 -9.91
CA GLY A 51 10.12 -13.87 -8.85
C GLY A 51 8.80 -13.78 -8.08
N VAL A 52 8.75 -12.81 -7.16
CA VAL A 52 7.50 -12.43 -6.49
C VAL A 52 6.87 -11.29 -7.26
N LEU A 53 5.61 -11.49 -7.68
CA LEU A 53 4.77 -10.48 -8.30
C LEU A 53 3.65 -10.09 -7.34
N THR A 54 3.54 -8.80 -7.04
CA THR A 54 2.42 -8.22 -6.29
C THR A 54 1.59 -7.37 -7.24
N ASN A 55 0.32 -7.72 -7.44
CA ASN A 55 -0.62 -6.91 -8.23
C ASN A 55 -1.58 -6.19 -7.29
N TYR A 56 -1.56 -4.86 -7.31
CA TYR A 56 -2.40 -4.04 -6.45
C TYR A 56 -3.79 -3.79 -7.04
N ASN A 57 -4.03 -4.07 -8.33
CA ASN A 57 -5.30 -3.81 -9.00
C ASN A 57 -6.16 -5.05 -9.25
N LYS A 58 -5.60 -6.27 -9.16
CA LYS A 58 -6.35 -7.51 -9.39
C LYS A 58 -7.48 -7.73 -8.38
N ASN A 59 -7.28 -7.31 -7.14
CA ASN A 59 -8.34 -7.26 -6.14
C ASN A 59 -9.07 -5.92 -6.23
N LYS A 60 -10.39 -5.89 -6.08
CA LYS A 60 -11.18 -4.64 -6.11
C LYS A 60 -10.98 -3.78 -4.85
N ASN A 61 -10.84 -4.44 -3.70
CA ASN A 61 -10.65 -3.83 -2.40
C ASN A 61 -9.31 -4.28 -1.82
N LEU A 62 -8.56 -3.35 -1.26
CA LEU A 62 -7.33 -3.65 -0.54
C LEU A 62 -7.25 -2.79 0.73
N SER A 63 -6.24 -3.05 1.57
CA SER A 63 -6.01 -2.21 2.74
C SER A 63 -4.64 -1.54 2.64
N ALA A 64 -4.63 -0.22 2.64
CA ALA A 64 -3.42 0.55 2.84
C ALA A 64 -2.95 0.38 4.28
N HIS A 65 -1.64 0.23 4.45
CA HIS A 65 -1.01 0.17 5.75
C HIS A 65 0.04 1.25 5.84
N PHE A 66 0.04 2.00 6.93
CA PHE A 66 1.04 3.02 7.22
C PHE A 66 1.40 3.01 8.69
N PHE A 67 2.54 3.62 8.99
CA PHE A 67 3.09 3.67 10.33
C PHE A 67 3.15 5.11 10.81
N ILE A 68 2.63 5.35 12.00
CA ILE A 68 2.72 6.62 12.70
C ILE A 68 3.62 6.40 13.91
N ASN A 69 4.69 7.18 14.03
CA ASN A 69 5.48 7.20 15.25
C ASN A 69 4.94 8.29 16.18
N VAL A 70 4.50 7.89 17.35
CA VAL A 70 4.06 8.79 18.41
C VAL A 70 5.16 8.82 19.47
N SER A 71 5.83 9.96 19.60
CA SER A 71 6.78 10.20 20.69
C SER A 71 6.08 10.12 22.04
N ASN A 72 6.60 9.28 22.93
CA ASN A 72 6.06 9.05 24.27
C ASN A 72 6.41 10.25 25.18
N TYR A 73 5.69 11.36 25.03
CA TYR A 73 5.90 12.55 25.88
C TYR A 73 5.40 12.37 27.31
N ASP A 74 4.44 11.46 27.54
CA ASP A 74 3.91 11.19 28.87
C ASP A 74 3.87 9.68 29.11
N GLN A 75 4.59 9.21 30.13
CA GLN A 75 4.67 7.79 30.48
C GLN A 75 3.36 7.20 31.02
N ALA A 76 2.29 8.01 31.10
CA ALA A 76 1.01 7.66 31.69
C ALA A 76 -0.18 7.66 30.69
N THR A 77 0.05 7.87 29.40
CA THR A 77 -1.05 7.81 28.42
C THR A 77 -1.49 6.37 28.21
N ASP A 78 -2.78 6.09 28.47
CA ASP A 78 -3.37 4.80 28.13
C ASP A 78 -3.24 4.58 26.62
N ILE A 79 -2.51 3.55 26.22
CA ILE A 79 -2.29 3.16 24.83
C ILE A 79 -3.62 3.00 24.10
N LYS A 80 -4.65 2.55 24.80
CA LYS A 80 -5.99 2.40 24.25
C LYS A 80 -6.58 3.75 23.85
N GLU A 81 -6.50 4.74 24.74
CA GLU A 81 -6.97 6.10 24.48
C GLU A 81 -6.16 6.74 23.32
N LEU A 82 -4.86 6.49 23.26
CA LEU A 82 -4.01 6.95 22.16
C LEU A 82 -4.45 6.37 20.81
N CYS A 83 -4.71 5.06 20.75
CA CYS A 83 -5.21 4.41 19.54
C CYS A 83 -6.59 4.93 19.13
N GLU A 84 -7.52 5.05 20.08
CA GLU A 84 -8.88 5.54 19.82
C GLU A 84 -8.86 6.99 19.29
N LYS A 85 -8.08 7.88 19.94
CA LYS A 85 -7.95 9.27 19.51
C LYS A 85 -7.37 9.38 18.10
N ASN A 86 -6.31 8.62 17.79
CA ASN A 86 -5.72 8.61 16.46
C ASN A 86 -6.68 8.01 15.43
N GLN A 87 -7.44 6.97 15.80
CA GLN A 87 -8.45 6.38 14.94
C GLN A 87 -9.51 7.41 14.54
N THR A 88 -10.09 8.15 15.47
CA THR A 88 -11.10 9.19 15.16
C THR A 88 -10.55 10.29 14.26
N VAL A 89 -9.31 10.74 14.48
CA VAL A 89 -8.67 11.74 13.62
C VAL A 89 -8.49 11.22 12.20
N ILE A 90 -8.08 9.97 12.06
CA ILE A 90 -7.83 9.33 10.77
C ILE A 90 -9.15 9.07 10.02
N GLU A 91 -10.20 8.63 10.72
CA GLU A 91 -11.55 8.51 10.16
C GLU A 91 -12.07 9.84 9.61
N GLY A 92 -11.79 10.95 10.31
CA GLY A 92 -12.16 12.29 9.88
C GLY A 92 -11.42 12.75 8.63
N LYS A 93 -10.14 12.40 8.49
CA LYS A 93 -9.28 12.84 7.37
C LYS A 93 -9.28 11.91 6.17
N SER A 94 -9.50 10.60 6.38
CA SER A 94 -9.32 9.60 5.33
C SER A 94 -10.33 9.79 4.20
N THR A 95 -9.82 10.34 3.09
CA THR A 95 -10.63 10.66 1.91
C THR A 95 -10.89 9.42 1.05
N TYR A 96 -9.94 8.49 1.01
CA TYR A 96 -10.00 7.28 0.16
C TYR A 96 -10.51 6.02 0.86
N ALA A 97 -10.90 6.11 2.14
CA ALA A 97 -11.47 4.97 2.87
C ALA A 97 -12.79 4.52 2.25
N THR A 98 -12.85 3.24 1.83
CA THR A 98 -14.10 2.64 1.33
C THR A 98 -15.09 2.40 2.47
N ASN A 99 -14.60 2.05 3.65
CA ASN A 99 -15.39 1.87 4.86
C ASN A 99 -14.63 2.44 6.06
N LYS A 100 -15.16 3.51 6.68
CA LYS A 100 -14.51 4.17 7.81
C LYS A 100 -14.54 3.33 9.08
N ASP A 101 -15.58 2.50 9.27
CA ASP A 101 -15.73 1.63 10.45
C ASP A 101 -14.73 0.46 10.46
N GLU A 102 -14.10 0.19 9.33
CA GLU A 102 -13.07 -0.84 9.18
C GLU A 102 -11.63 -0.29 9.30
N ILE A 103 -11.48 1.01 9.55
CA ILE A 103 -10.19 1.61 9.89
C ILE A 103 -9.74 1.05 11.24
N LYS A 104 -8.50 0.57 11.31
CA LYS A 104 -7.93 0.02 12.54
C LYS A 104 -6.58 0.63 12.82
N VAL A 105 -6.40 1.10 14.05
CA VAL A 105 -5.11 1.54 14.58
C VAL A 105 -4.66 0.50 15.61
N VAL A 106 -3.49 -0.08 15.40
CA VAL A 106 -2.90 -1.08 16.31
C VAL A 106 -1.48 -0.69 16.66
N VAL A 107 -1.03 -1.02 17.87
CA VAL A 107 0.37 -0.87 18.24
C VAL A 107 1.19 -1.91 17.49
N ASN A 108 2.20 -1.46 16.76
CA ASN A 108 3.14 -2.31 16.06
C ASN A 108 4.40 -2.54 16.87
N ASP A 109 4.93 -1.49 17.51
CA ASP A 109 6.12 -1.56 18.34
C ASP A 109 6.09 -0.47 19.42
N MET A 110 6.78 -0.70 20.54
CA MET A 110 6.95 0.27 21.62
C MET A 110 8.42 0.35 22.01
N SER A 111 8.96 1.56 21.96
CA SER A 111 10.33 1.86 22.35
C SER A 111 10.38 2.97 23.40
N LYS A 112 11.59 3.23 23.91
CA LYS A 112 11.83 4.38 24.79
C LYS A 112 11.68 5.72 24.07
N GLU A 113 11.82 5.75 22.75
CA GLU A 113 11.74 6.96 21.93
C GLU A 113 10.30 7.26 21.49
N GLY A 114 9.43 6.24 21.48
CA GLY A 114 8.05 6.38 21.06
C GLY A 114 7.36 5.06 20.78
N THR A 115 6.05 5.16 20.55
CA THR A 115 5.17 4.06 20.17
C THR A 115 4.90 4.12 18.67
N LEU A 116 5.20 3.02 17.96
CA LEU A 116 4.92 2.87 16.55
C LEU A 116 3.52 2.28 16.37
N LEU A 117 2.60 3.08 15.85
CA LEU A 117 1.25 2.64 15.51
C LEU A 117 1.20 2.23 14.04
N LYS A 118 0.61 1.07 13.77
CA LYS A 118 0.24 0.63 12.43
C LYS A 118 -1.23 0.93 12.21
N VAL A 119 -1.51 1.67 11.15
CA VAL A 119 -2.86 2.00 10.75
C VAL A 119 -3.20 1.22 9.49
N LYS A 120 -4.38 0.62 9.49
CA LYS A 120 -4.96 -0.11 8.37
C LYS A 120 -6.21 0.63 7.90
N ILE A 121 -6.23 1.03 6.64
CA ILE A 121 -7.40 1.67 6.01
C ILE A 121 -7.85 0.83 4.82
N PRO A 122 -9.11 0.38 4.76
CA PRO A 122 -9.66 -0.25 3.58
C PRO A 122 -9.88 0.79 2.49
N ILE A 123 -9.38 0.52 1.29
CA ILE A 123 -9.45 1.42 0.15
C ILE A 123 -9.79 0.65 -1.12
N GLU A 124 -10.32 1.37 -2.10
CA GLU A 124 -10.42 0.84 -3.46
C GLU A 124 -9.03 0.81 -4.10
N SER A 125 -8.75 -0.26 -4.83
CA SER A 125 -7.42 -0.51 -5.39
C SER A 125 -6.91 0.57 -6.34
N LYS A 126 -7.83 1.23 -7.04
CA LYS A 126 -7.54 2.38 -7.91
C LYS A 126 -6.91 3.56 -7.16
N ASN A 127 -7.20 3.69 -5.86
CA ASN A 127 -6.75 4.79 -5.01
C ASN A 127 -5.48 4.46 -4.22
N PHE A 128 -4.84 3.30 -4.46
CA PHE A 128 -3.71 2.85 -3.64
C PHE A 128 -2.56 3.87 -3.56
N ILE A 129 -2.15 4.45 -4.69
CA ILE A 129 -1.08 5.47 -4.71
C ILE A 129 -1.53 6.73 -3.97
N ALA A 130 -2.73 7.24 -4.26
CA ALA A 130 -3.23 8.46 -3.65
C ALA A 130 -3.38 8.33 -2.12
N ALA A 131 -3.90 7.19 -1.65
CA ALA A 131 -4.03 6.90 -0.23
C ALA A 131 -2.66 6.78 0.47
N LYS A 132 -1.64 6.25 -0.23
CA LYS A 132 -0.28 6.16 0.31
C LYS A 132 0.39 7.53 0.42
N GLU A 133 0.13 8.43 -0.52
CA GLU A 133 0.65 9.80 -0.49
C GLU A 133 -0.07 10.66 0.56
N GLU A 134 -1.40 10.54 0.71
CA GLU A 134 -2.15 11.20 1.79
C GLU A 134 -1.65 10.78 3.18
N ALA A 135 -1.31 9.51 3.36
CA ALA A 135 -0.77 9.03 4.63
C ALA A 135 0.63 9.57 4.96
N ARG A 136 1.34 10.17 3.99
CA ARG A 136 2.68 10.77 4.17
C ARG A 136 2.63 12.28 4.44
N SER A 137 1.52 12.95 4.11
CA SER A 137 1.30 14.39 4.29
C SER A 137 0.74 14.75 5.66
#